data_AF-A0A6B2GE48-F1
#
_entry.id   AF-A0A6B2GE48-F1
#
_cell.length_a   1.000
_cell.length_b   1.000
_cell.length_c   1.000
_cell.angle_alpha   90.00
_cell.angle_beta   90.00
_cell.angle_gamma   90.00
#
_symmetry.space_group_name_H-M   'P 1'
#
loop_
_entity.id
_entity.type
_entity.pdbx_description
1 polymer ?
#
loop_
_entity_poly.entity_id
_entity_poly.type
_entity_poly.pdbx_seq_one_letter_code
_entity_poly.pdbx_strand_id
1 'polypeptide(L)'
;LSNICVSVISLSSEMYLLKNISEQTRGRHFVCSDEHSLKDCLSFHLHFPQKADKNRVAHTTTLIRMGFPAHIISEQPSLCVCHFKPSNAGFFCPQCSAKYCHLPSEC
;
A
#
# COMPACT_ATOMS: atom_id res chain seq x y z
N LEU A 1 19.24 4.86 0.06
CA LEU A 1 18.51 3.85 0.88
C LEU A 1 18.10 4.41 2.25
N SER A 2 17.85 5.71 2.37
CA SER A 2 17.40 6.31 3.63
C SER A 2 15.88 6.16 3.74
N ASN A 3 15.43 5.42 4.77
CA ASN A 3 14.02 5.20 5.16
C ASN A 3 13.21 4.17 4.35
N ILE A 4 13.83 3.09 3.87
CA ILE A 4 13.12 1.92 3.32
C ILE A 4 13.33 0.73 4.25
N CYS A 5 12.26 0.01 4.55
CA CYS A 5 12.27 -1.25 5.30
C CYS A 5 11.99 -2.41 4.34
N VAL A 6 12.88 -3.41 4.31
CA VAL A 6 12.77 -4.57 3.42
C VAL A 6 12.63 -5.83 4.26
N SER A 7 11.48 -6.50 4.16
CA SER A 7 11.28 -7.83 4.71
C SER A 7 11.26 -8.86 3.58
N VAL A 8 11.84 -10.04 3.82
CA VAL A 8 11.99 -11.10 2.83
C VAL A 8 11.44 -12.40 3.39
N ILE A 9 10.66 -13.11 2.57
CA ILE A 9 10.21 -14.48 2.83
C ILE A 9 10.90 -15.39 1.82
N SER A 10 11.76 -16.30 2.29
CA SER A 10 12.48 -17.28 1.47
C SER A 10 11.82 -18.65 1.58
N LEU A 11 11.80 -19.41 0.47
CA LEU A 11 11.27 -20.76 0.45
C LEU A 11 12.40 -21.77 0.63
N SER A 12 12.20 -22.73 1.55
CA SER A 12 13.05 -23.90 1.83
C SER A 12 14.48 -23.66 2.31
N SER A 13 15.08 -22.49 2.09
CA SER A 13 16.46 -22.20 2.47
C SER A 13 16.69 -20.73 2.81
N GLU A 14 17.68 -20.50 3.66
CA GLU A 14 18.14 -19.15 4.03
C GLU A 14 19.22 -18.66 3.07
N MET A 15 19.11 -17.42 2.63
CA MET A 15 20.16 -16.74 1.86
C MET A 15 20.80 -15.67 2.72
N TYR A 16 22.09 -15.83 3.03
CA TYR A 16 22.86 -14.91 3.88
C TYR A 16 22.75 -13.44 3.42
N LEU A 17 22.81 -13.20 2.10
CA LEU A 17 22.70 -11.86 1.54
C LEU A 17 21.34 -11.22 1.84
N LEU A 18 20.24 -11.97 1.65
CA LEU A 18 18.88 -11.46 1.87
C LEU A 18 18.60 -11.22 3.35
N LYS A 19 19.14 -12.07 4.21
CA LYS A 19 19.12 -11.87 5.66
C LYS A 19 19.81 -10.57 6.04
N ASN A 20 21.05 -10.38 5.59
CA ASN A 20 21.84 -9.19 5.89
C ASN A 20 21.17 -7.89 5.39
N ILE A 21 20.58 -7.90 4.17
CA ILE A 21 19.83 -6.75 3.64
C ILE A 21 18.59 -6.45 4.50
N SER A 22 17.84 -7.49 4.90
CA SER A 22 16.64 -7.31 5.71
C SER A 22 16.97 -6.73 7.09
N GLU A 23 18.03 -7.24 7.73
CA GLU A 23 18.53 -6.75 9.02
C GLU A 23 19.04 -5.30 8.93
N GLN A 24 19.82 -4.98 7.89
CA GLN A 24 20.33 -3.62 7.67
C GLN A 24 19.21 -2.59 7.39
N THR A 25 18.12 -3.01 6.75
CA THR A 25 16.97 -2.15 6.44
C THR A 25 15.90 -2.16 7.53
N ARG A 26 16.14 -2.81 8.67
CA ARG A 26 15.19 -2.93 9.80
C ARG A 26 13.93 -3.73 9.48
N GLY A 27 13.97 -4.54 8.43
CA GLY A 27 12.93 -5.53 8.14
C GLY A 27 13.25 -6.88 8.76
N ARG A 28 12.56 -7.92 8.30
CA ARG A 28 12.68 -9.29 8.83
C ARG A 28 12.87 -10.29 7.71
N HIS A 29 13.67 -11.32 7.97
CA HIS A 29 13.84 -12.45 7.07
C HIS A 29 13.14 -13.68 7.65
N PHE A 30 12.35 -14.37 6.82
CA PHE A 30 11.63 -15.59 7.18
C PHE A 30 12.00 -16.71 6.20
N VAL A 31 12.05 -17.94 6.69
CA VAL A 31 12.24 -19.14 5.85
C VAL A 31 11.03 -20.05 6.05
N CYS A 32 10.30 -20.31 4.97
CA CYS A 32 9.12 -21.17 4.97
C CYS A 32 9.46 -22.53 4.34
N SER A 33 9.25 -23.61 5.08
CA SER A 33 9.47 -24.98 4.59
C SER A 33 8.21 -25.61 4.00
N ASP A 34 7.04 -25.11 4.37
CA ASP A 34 5.74 -25.68 4.06
C ASP A 34 4.68 -24.59 3.81
N GLU A 35 3.55 -24.99 3.22
CA GLU A 35 2.45 -24.09 2.87
C GLU A 35 1.81 -23.43 4.10
N HIS A 36 1.78 -24.11 5.24
CA HIS A 36 1.20 -23.57 6.47
C HIS A 36 2.08 -22.46 7.02
N SER A 37 3.38 -22.72 7.15
CA SER A 37 4.40 -21.73 7.51
C SER A 37 4.38 -20.52 6.58
N LEU A 38 4.12 -20.70 5.28
CA LEU A 38 3.99 -19.59 4.33
C LEU A 38 2.74 -18.74 4.62
N LYS A 39 1.58 -19.37 4.86
CA LYS A 39 0.34 -18.65 5.21
C LYS A 39 0.52 -17.87 6.51
N ASP A 40 1.17 -18.45 7.50
CA ASP A 40 1.47 -17.80 8.76
C ASP A 40 2.40 -16.60 8.56
N CYS A 41 3.49 -16.77 7.80
CA CYS A 41 4.41 -15.69 7.47
C CYS A 41 3.75 -14.55 6.67
N LEU A 42 2.84 -14.88 5.75
CA LEU A 42 2.05 -13.88 5.02
C LEU A 42 1.11 -13.15 5.96
N SER A 43 0.38 -13.88 6.82
CA SER A 43 -0.55 -13.30 7.79
C SER A 43 0.14 -12.32 8.74
N PHE A 44 1.38 -12.62 9.12
CA PHE A 44 2.19 -11.73 9.94
C PHE A 44 2.41 -10.36 9.27
N HIS A 45 2.60 -10.33 7.95
CA HIS A 45 2.84 -9.09 7.19
C HIS A 45 1.57 -8.37 6.73
N LEU A 46 0.39 -9.00 6.82
CA LEU A 46 -0.89 -8.31 6.58
C LEU A 46 -1.20 -7.32 7.70
N HIS A 47 -0.66 -7.55 8.89
CA HIS A 47 -0.75 -6.58 9.97
C HIS A 47 0.20 -5.42 9.67
N PHE A 48 -0.25 -4.18 9.90
CA PHE A 48 0.62 -3.03 9.83
C PHE A 48 1.89 -3.31 10.65
N PRO A 49 3.09 -3.19 10.05
CA PRO A 49 4.32 -3.48 10.76
C PRO A 49 4.33 -2.61 12.03
N GLN A 50 4.46 -3.27 13.19
CA GLN A 50 4.48 -2.57 14.47
C GLN A 50 5.52 -1.46 14.37
N LYS A 51 5.07 -0.21 14.57
CA LYS A 51 5.91 0.98 14.43
C LYS A 51 7.24 0.72 15.12
N ALA A 52 8.33 0.97 14.40
CA ALA A 52 9.66 0.98 14.99
C ALA A 52 9.60 1.78 16.29
N ASP A 53 10.14 1.16 17.34
CA ASP A 53 10.40 1.64 18.69
C ASP A 53 10.07 3.13 18.94
N LYS A 54 9.23 3.40 19.96
CA LYS A 54 8.82 4.76 20.39
C LYS A 54 10.01 5.73 20.58
N ASN A 55 11.22 5.21 20.73
CA ASN A 55 12.43 5.98 20.94
C ASN A 55 13.25 6.31 19.69
N ARG A 56 12.98 5.77 18.49
CA ARG A 56 13.92 5.93 17.36
C ARG A 56 13.24 6.14 16.02
N VAL A 57 13.49 7.35 15.51
CA VAL A 57 12.95 7.98 14.29
C VAL A 57 11.60 8.63 14.54
N ALA A 58 11.64 9.95 14.68
CA ALA A 58 10.52 10.82 14.39
C ALA A 58 10.05 10.53 12.96
N HIS A 59 9.22 9.52 12.78
CA HIS A 59 8.29 9.49 11.67
C HIS A 59 7.51 10.79 11.83
N THR A 60 7.86 11.78 11.00
CA THR A 60 7.11 13.02 10.94
C THR A 60 5.68 12.62 10.64
N THR A 61 4.83 12.68 11.66
CA THR A 61 3.39 12.45 11.51
C THR A 61 2.88 13.62 10.69
N THR A 62 2.93 13.48 9.37
CA THR A 62 2.49 14.48 8.43
C THR A 62 1.01 14.26 8.19
N LEU A 63 0.23 15.32 8.35
CA LEU A 63 -1.15 15.32 7.89
C LEU A 63 -1.14 15.35 6.36
N ILE A 64 -1.76 14.35 5.75
CA ILE A 64 -1.95 14.28 4.30
C ILE A 64 -3.36 14.78 4.00
N ARG A 65 -3.50 15.63 2.98
CA ARG A 65 -4.82 16.05 2.49
C ARG A 65 -5.46 14.88 1.78
N MET A 66 -6.61 14.44 2.28
CA MET A 66 -7.42 13.40 1.66
C MET A 66 -8.69 14.01 1.06
N GLY A 67 -9.09 13.53 -0.12
CA GLY A 67 -10.36 13.89 -0.75
C GLY A 67 -11.44 12.87 -0.43
N PHE A 68 -12.66 13.34 -0.15
CA PHE A 68 -13.86 12.51 0.01
C PHE A 68 -14.82 12.77 -1.15
N PRO A 69 -14.58 12.16 -2.33
CA PRO A 69 -15.38 12.42 -3.52
C PRO A 69 -16.80 11.84 -3.37
N ALA A 70 -17.79 12.62 -3.80
CA ALA A 70 -19.18 12.17 -3.85
C ALA A 70 -19.44 11.33 -5.10
N HIS A 71 -20.29 10.30 -4.97
CA HIS A 71 -20.81 9.56 -6.10
C HIS A 71 -21.99 10.33 -6.72
N ILE A 72 -21.86 10.74 -7.97
CA ILE A 72 -22.86 11.56 -8.66
C ILE A 72 -23.30 10.84 -9.93
N ILE A 73 -24.60 10.88 -10.19
CA ILE A 73 -25.23 10.44 -11.44
C ILE A 73 -25.68 11.70 -12.18
N SER A 74 -25.23 11.85 -13.42
CA SER A 74 -25.55 12.98 -14.30
C SER A 74 -26.35 12.49 -15.50
N GLU A 75 -27.25 13.34 -15.98
CA GLU A 75 -28.01 13.11 -17.22
C GLU A 75 -27.10 13.08 -18.47
N GLN A 76 -25.99 13.83 -18.44
CA GLN A 76 -25.04 13.90 -19.54
C GLN A 76 -23.82 13.01 -19.28
N PRO A 77 -23.44 12.13 -20.23
CA PRO A 77 -22.25 11.30 -20.08
C PRO A 77 -20.99 12.16 -20.09
N SER A 78 -20.10 11.91 -19.14
CA SER A 78 -18.75 12.49 -19.08
C SER A 78 -17.70 11.41 -19.23
N LEU A 79 -16.44 11.78 -19.49
CA LEU A 79 -15.34 10.81 -19.57
C LEU A 79 -14.76 10.52 -18.18
N CYS A 80 -14.46 9.25 -17.91
CA CYS A 80 -13.71 8.83 -16.72
C CYS A 80 -12.20 8.87 -17.00
N VAL A 81 -11.39 9.37 -16.05
CA VAL A 81 -9.91 9.42 -16.19
C VAL A 81 -9.28 8.03 -16.24
N CYS A 82 -9.90 7.02 -15.61
CA CYS A 82 -9.33 5.67 -15.56
C CYS A 82 -9.35 4.95 -16.92
N HIS A 83 -10.39 5.17 -17.73
CA HIS A 83 -10.67 4.34 -18.91
C HIS A 83 -11.00 5.14 -20.17
N PHE A 84 -11.17 6.47 -20.06
CA PHE A 84 -11.63 7.35 -21.14
C PHE A 84 -12.93 6.88 -21.81
N LYS A 85 -13.77 6.17 -21.08
CA LYS A 85 -15.10 5.74 -21.52
C LYS A 85 -16.17 6.69 -20.97
N PRO A 86 -17.17 7.07 -21.78
CA PRO A 86 -18.29 7.87 -21.29
C PRO A 86 -19.13 7.07 -20.29
N SER A 87 -19.46 7.68 -19.16
CA SER A 87 -20.42 7.15 -18.19
C SER A 87 -21.24 8.26 -17.57
N ASN A 88 -22.47 7.95 -17.18
CA ASN A 88 -23.37 8.90 -16.52
C ASN A 88 -23.09 9.01 -15.01
N ALA A 89 -22.45 8.00 -14.44
CA ALA A 89 -22.14 7.95 -13.01
C ALA A 89 -20.62 7.90 -12.75
N GLY A 90 -20.20 8.46 -11.62
CA GLY A 90 -18.83 8.35 -11.12
C GLY A 90 -18.58 9.17 -9.85
N PHE A 91 -17.38 9.03 -9.31
CA PHE A 91 -16.88 9.77 -8.17
C PHE A 91 -16.14 11.02 -8.67
N PHE A 92 -16.53 12.19 -8.17
CA PHE A 92 -15.93 13.46 -8.60
C PHE A 92 -14.94 13.97 -7.55
N CYS A 93 -13.68 14.15 -7.95
CA CYS A 93 -12.63 14.63 -7.08
C CYS A 93 -12.93 16.08 -6.62
N PRO A 94 -12.95 16.38 -5.32
CA PRO A 94 -13.21 17.74 -4.84
C PRO A 94 -12.08 18.74 -5.15
N GLN A 95 -10.89 18.26 -5.55
CA GLN A 95 -9.73 19.11 -5.85
C GLN A 95 -9.64 19.51 -7.33
N CYS A 96 -9.79 18.55 -8.25
CA CYS A 96 -9.62 18.79 -9.69
C CYS A 96 -10.91 18.59 -10.51
N SER A 97 -12.00 18.16 -9.87
CA SER A 97 -13.28 17.82 -10.52
C SER A 97 -13.22 16.67 -11.53
N ALA A 98 -12.11 15.91 -11.56
CA ALA A 98 -12.00 14.72 -12.39
C ALA A 98 -12.95 13.61 -11.92
N LYS A 99 -13.43 12.81 -12.89
CA LYS A 99 -14.32 11.69 -12.64
C LYS A 99 -13.57 10.36 -12.62
N TYR A 100 -13.80 9.57 -11.57
CA TYR A 100 -13.28 8.23 -11.36
C TYR A 100 -14.43 7.22 -11.27
N CYS A 101 -14.19 5.99 -11.73
CA CYS A 101 -15.20 4.92 -11.66
C CYS A 101 -15.17 4.13 -10.34
N HIS A 102 -14.04 4.10 -9.64
CA HIS A 102 -13.84 3.36 -8.41
C HIS A 102 -12.95 4.14 -7.44
N LEU A 103 -13.09 3.84 -6.15
CA LEU A 103 -12.26 4.33 -5.06
C LEU A 103 -11.63 3.14 -4.32
N PRO A 104 -10.48 3.31 -3.64
CA PRO A 104 -9.67 4.53 -3.56
C PRO A 104 -8.90 4.83 -4.86
N SER A 105 -8.70 6.11 -5.16
CA SER A 105 -7.91 6.57 -6.31
C SER A 105 -7.09 7.80 -5.93
N GLU A 106 -5.89 7.92 -6.48
CA GLU A 106 -5.09 9.15 -6.37
C GLU A 106 -5.59 10.18 -7.39
N CYS A 107 -5.59 11.45 -6.97
CA CYS A 107 -5.96 12.59 -7.80
C CYS A 107 -4.84 12.94 -8.78
#